data_AF-A0A629Z856-F1
#
_entry.id   AF-A0A629Z856-F1
#
_cell.length_a   1.000
_cell.length_b   1.000
_cell.length_c   1.000
_cell.angle_alpha   90.00
_cell.angle_beta   90.00
_cell.angle_gamma   90.00
#
_symmetry.space_group_name_H-M   'P 1'
#
loop_
_entity.id
_entity.type
_entity.pdbx_description
1 polymer ?
#
loop_
_entity_poly.entity_id
_entity_poly.type
_entity_poly.pdbx_seq_one_letter_code
_entity_poly.pdbx_strand_id
1 'polypeptide(L)'
;MSENNYGALMLKSALDISVDVTKITSPGIYPIIHGNASVPDASSGLLKVSLTPSKPQITFQKENSSVVYSFVNGNWEKPTATDVDALAKSQNGADIPDKKQFARTIGAVTSTTITLGESGWFKIATVVMPQATSTAVIKLYGGAGFNAGSPEQAAISELVLRAGNGSPVGITATLWRRSPAAANEVAWVNTSGDTYDIYINIGQYAYWLIAQYDYTGNANVTLHSTPEYSSVQPGSSTSGQTYTLYNSLMKPTAGDVEALSVNGGRLNGALGIGTDNALGGNSIVLGDNDTGFKQDGDGILGIYANNALVGYIDNSGLHMSVDVLSNGAIRAGNAKKLSLTSNNNSTMTATFNLWGDANRPTVIELDDDQGWHLYSQRNPDGSIVFTVNGDITANTLRAGEAIYQNNGDIFGSAWGGWLSNWINNNFVRAVRLGPQAISGGLWRDYQLGGGNVVTGFHTDGSWEMEGDDDKVYYRPVQFLVGGTWITASSV
;
A
#
# COMPACT_ATOMS: atom_id res chain seq x y z
N MET A 1 54.73 77.97 -37.63
CA MET A 1 54.06 76.69 -37.92
C MET A 1 54.24 76.44 -39.41
N SER A 2 54.99 75.41 -39.83
CA SER A 2 55.38 75.24 -41.24
C SER A 2 54.25 74.61 -42.07
N GLU A 3 54.07 75.12 -43.29
CA GLU A 3 53.11 74.68 -44.31
C GLU A 3 53.24 73.20 -44.72
N ASN A 4 54.29 72.51 -44.27
CA ASN A 4 54.66 71.18 -44.74
C ASN A 4 53.70 70.06 -44.31
N ASN A 5 52.79 70.28 -43.34
CA ASN A 5 51.85 69.26 -42.89
C ASN A 5 50.44 69.38 -43.53
N TYR A 6 50.10 70.51 -44.16
CA TYR A 6 48.79 70.68 -44.80
C TYR A 6 48.70 70.00 -46.17
N GLY A 7 49.82 69.84 -46.88
CA GLY A 7 49.85 69.20 -48.20
C GLY A 7 49.26 67.78 -48.20
N ALA A 8 49.51 67.00 -47.15
CA ALA A 8 49.02 65.63 -46.97
C ALA A 8 47.49 65.50 -46.79
N LEU A 9 46.78 66.61 -46.52
CA LEU A 9 45.33 66.66 -46.27
C LEU A 9 44.55 67.31 -47.43
N MET A 10 45.24 67.80 -48.47
CA MET A 10 44.60 68.46 -49.60
C MET A 10 44.21 67.45 -50.67
N LEU A 11 42.96 67.51 -51.12
CA LEU A 11 42.49 66.78 -52.31
C LEU A 11 43.18 67.36 -53.55
N LYS A 12 43.79 66.50 -54.34
CA LYS A 12 44.49 66.83 -55.59
C LYS A 12 43.63 66.44 -56.79
N SER A 13 44.05 66.87 -57.97
CA SER A 13 43.43 66.45 -59.23
C SER A 13 43.46 64.93 -59.36
N ALA A 14 42.43 64.37 -59.98
CA ALA A 14 42.38 62.96 -60.31
C ALA A 14 43.56 62.57 -61.20
N LEU A 15 44.13 61.40 -60.95
CA LEU A 15 45.23 60.85 -61.75
C LEU A 15 44.66 59.86 -62.77
N ASP A 16 45.05 60.04 -64.03
CA ASP A 16 44.62 59.19 -65.13
C ASP A 16 45.42 57.88 -65.22
N ILE A 17 45.10 57.03 -66.20
CA ILE A 17 45.71 55.70 -66.38
C ILE A 17 47.18 55.73 -66.83
N SER A 18 47.68 56.86 -67.34
CA SER A 18 49.05 57.01 -67.84
C SER A 18 50.06 57.35 -66.73
N VAL A 19 49.57 57.75 -65.56
CA VAL A 19 50.39 58.13 -64.41
C VAL A 19 50.79 56.90 -63.61
N ASP A 20 52.11 56.70 -63.43
CA ASP A 20 52.64 55.73 -62.47
C ASP A 20 52.54 56.30 -61.05
N VAL A 21 51.51 55.87 -60.32
CA VAL A 21 51.18 56.41 -58.99
C VAL A 21 52.23 56.08 -57.94
N THR A 22 53.05 55.05 -58.17
CA THR A 22 54.09 54.60 -57.23
C THR A 22 55.29 55.55 -57.17
N LYS A 23 55.44 56.42 -58.17
CA LYS A 23 56.51 57.42 -58.26
C LYS A 23 56.13 58.79 -57.70
N ILE A 24 54.92 58.92 -57.15
CA ILE A 24 54.43 60.20 -56.62
C ILE A 24 55.03 60.44 -55.24
N THR A 25 55.83 61.50 -55.13
CA THR A 25 56.51 61.89 -53.87
C THR A 25 55.88 63.10 -53.20
N SER A 26 54.93 63.78 -53.87
CA SER A 26 54.28 64.97 -53.35
C SER A 26 53.14 64.63 -52.38
N PRO A 27 53.13 65.16 -51.14
CA PRO A 27 52.06 64.92 -50.18
C PRO A 27 50.68 65.36 -50.71
N GLY A 28 49.65 64.55 -50.49
CA GLY A 28 48.28 64.81 -50.94
C GLY A 28 47.38 63.59 -50.99
N ILE A 29 46.09 63.83 -51.21
CA ILE A 29 45.07 62.81 -51.47
C ILE A 29 44.69 62.89 -52.94
N TYR A 30 44.90 61.83 -53.71
CA TYR A 30 44.68 61.80 -55.15
C TYR A 30 43.57 60.79 -55.49
N PRO A 31 42.47 61.21 -56.12
CA PRO A 31 41.51 60.29 -56.74
C PRO A 31 42.18 59.52 -57.88
N ILE A 32 42.04 58.20 -57.88
CA ILE A 32 42.54 57.31 -58.93
C ILE A 32 41.33 56.76 -59.69
N ILE A 33 41.32 56.91 -61.01
CA ILE A 33 40.29 56.34 -61.87
C ILE A 33 40.55 54.85 -62.14
N HIS A 34 39.49 54.10 -62.46
CA HIS A 34 39.61 52.68 -62.83
C HIS A 34 40.50 52.49 -64.07
N GLY A 35 41.29 51.42 -64.09
CA GLY A 35 42.17 51.06 -65.21
C GLY A 35 43.63 51.49 -65.07
N ASN A 36 44.01 52.20 -63.99
CA ASN A 36 45.41 52.51 -63.73
C ASN A 36 46.16 51.25 -63.23
N ALA A 37 47.09 50.72 -64.02
CA ALA A 37 47.79 49.47 -63.73
C ALA A 37 48.79 49.55 -62.55
N SER A 38 49.08 50.75 -62.05
CA SER A 38 50.05 50.96 -60.96
C SER A 38 49.42 50.92 -59.56
N VAL A 39 48.10 50.67 -59.43
CA VAL A 39 47.41 50.37 -58.16
C VAL A 39 46.87 48.92 -58.15
N PRO A 40 46.63 48.31 -56.97
CA PRO A 40 46.09 46.95 -56.86
C PRO A 40 44.79 46.73 -57.64
N ASP A 41 44.75 45.67 -58.45
CA ASP A 41 43.63 45.25 -59.29
C ASP A 41 43.11 46.33 -60.26
N ALA A 42 43.92 47.35 -60.58
CA ALA A 42 43.55 48.51 -61.39
C ALA A 42 42.22 49.18 -60.95
N SER A 43 41.93 49.11 -59.64
CA SER A 43 40.68 49.60 -59.06
C SER A 43 40.65 51.12 -58.95
N SER A 44 39.46 51.73 -59.00
CA SER A 44 39.29 53.13 -58.58
C SER A 44 39.44 53.27 -57.07
N GLY A 45 39.87 54.44 -56.61
CA GLY A 45 40.06 54.69 -55.18
C GLY A 45 40.77 56.00 -54.85
N LEU A 46 41.28 56.08 -53.63
CA LEU A 46 42.03 57.23 -53.11
C LEU A 46 43.46 56.80 -52.77
N LEU A 47 44.42 57.47 -53.40
CA LEU A 47 45.83 57.39 -53.06
C LEU A 47 46.15 58.49 -52.04
N LYS A 48 46.80 58.17 -50.93
CA LYS A 48 47.26 59.16 -49.95
C LYS A 48 48.77 59.08 -49.78
N VAL A 49 49.43 60.22 -49.94
CA VAL A 49 50.86 60.43 -49.72
C VAL A 49 51.03 61.36 -48.51
N SER A 50 51.53 60.83 -47.39
CA SER A 50 51.40 61.52 -46.08
C SER A 50 52.70 62.13 -45.54
N LEU A 51 53.85 61.56 -45.87
CA LEU A 51 55.17 61.99 -45.38
C LEU A 51 55.92 62.84 -46.41
N THR A 52 57.05 63.43 -46.00
CA THR A 52 57.89 64.30 -46.84
C THR A 52 58.41 63.60 -48.10
N PRO A 53 58.77 64.35 -49.16
CA PRO A 53 59.27 63.78 -50.42
C PRO A 53 60.49 62.85 -50.29
N SER A 54 61.27 62.98 -49.22
CA SER A 54 62.43 62.12 -48.92
C SER A 54 62.07 60.78 -48.27
N LYS A 55 60.85 60.63 -47.74
CA LYS A 55 60.34 59.40 -47.09
C LYS A 55 58.82 59.24 -47.32
N PRO A 56 58.32 59.24 -48.57
CA PRO A 56 56.89 59.23 -48.83
C PRO A 56 56.27 57.91 -48.35
N GLN A 57 55.24 58.01 -47.50
CA GLN A 57 54.34 56.89 -47.22
C GLN A 57 53.16 56.99 -48.18
N ILE A 58 53.10 56.03 -49.10
CA ILE A 58 52.06 55.95 -50.11
C ILE A 58 51.10 54.85 -49.69
N THR A 59 49.83 55.19 -49.62
CA THR A 59 48.74 54.27 -49.29
C THR A 59 47.63 54.38 -50.31
N PHE A 60 46.89 53.30 -50.55
CA PHE A 60 45.78 53.27 -51.50
C PHE A 60 44.57 52.57 -50.91
N GLN A 61 43.42 53.23 -50.95
CA GLN A 61 42.14 52.69 -50.53
C GLN A 61 41.19 52.63 -51.72
N LYS A 62 40.66 51.44 -52.03
CA LYS A 62 39.68 51.31 -53.12
C LYS A 62 38.37 51.99 -52.75
N GLU A 63 37.66 52.51 -53.75
CA GLU A 63 36.44 53.32 -53.59
C GLU A 63 35.34 52.67 -52.73
N ASN A 64 35.23 51.34 -52.78
CA ASN A 64 34.26 50.54 -52.01
C ASN A 64 34.92 49.58 -51.00
N SER A 65 36.13 49.90 -50.53
CA SER A 65 36.87 49.08 -49.58
C SER A 65 37.34 49.91 -48.39
N SER A 66 37.26 49.35 -47.18
CA SER A 66 37.92 49.92 -46.00
C SER A 66 39.40 49.50 -45.88
N VAL A 67 39.86 48.61 -46.75
CA VAL A 67 41.25 48.12 -46.75
C VAL A 67 42.15 49.13 -47.43
N VAL A 68 43.17 49.57 -46.69
CA VAL A 68 44.20 50.50 -47.15
C VAL A 68 45.47 49.71 -47.44
N TYR A 69 45.86 49.61 -48.71
CA TYR A 69 47.13 49.03 -49.13
C TYR A 69 48.26 50.01 -48.87
N SER A 70 49.41 49.51 -48.42
CA SER A 70 50.64 50.31 -48.28
C SER A 70 51.59 49.96 -49.40
N PHE A 71 52.28 50.95 -49.97
CA PHE A 71 53.33 50.70 -50.94
C PHE A 71 54.68 50.57 -50.21
N VAL A 72 55.25 49.37 -50.21
CA VAL A 72 56.47 49.03 -49.47
C VAL A 72 57.40 48.24 -50.40
N ASN A 73 58.68 48.61 -50.44
CA ASN A 73 59.72 47.92 -51.21
C ASN A 73 59.36 47.62 -52.69
N GLY A 74 58.62 48.54 -53.33
CA GLY A 74 58.24 48.41 -54.75
C GLY A 74 56.95 47.62 -55.01
N ASN A 75 56.29 47.11 -53.96
CA ASN A 75 55.06 46.34 -54.08
C ASN A 75 53.93 46.95 -53.24
N TRP A 76 52.69 46.69 -53.67
CA TRP A 76 51.53 46.97 -52.86
C TRP A 76 51.27 45.85 -51.88
N GLU A 77 51.37 46.16 -50.60
CA GLU A 77 51.13 45.23 -49.51
C GLU A 77 49.75 45.51 -48.89
N LYS A 78 48.93 44.47 -48.81
CA LYS A 78 47.65 44.51 -48.08
C LYS A 78 47.96 44.33 -46.58
N PRO A 79 47.31 45.08 -45.67
CA PRO A 79 47.49 44.88 -44.24
C PRO A 79 47.17 43.44 -43.87
N THR A 80 48.09 42.82 -43.14
CA THR A 80 47.98 41.49 -42.58
C THR A 80 47.26 41.55 -41.23
N ALA A 81 46.78 40.41 -40.74
CA ALA A 81 46.10 40.36 -39.45
C ALA A 81 47.01 40.81 -38.28
N THR A 82 48.31 40.54 -38.40
CA THR A 82 49.37 41.00 -37.49
C THR A 82 49.58 42.51 -37.50
N ASP A 83 49.28 43.20 -38.61
CA ASP A 83 49.43 44.67 -38.69
C ASP A 83 48.32 45.41 -37.92
N VAL A 84 47.28 44.70 -37.47
CA VAL A 84 46.06 45.27 -36.85
C VAL A 84 45.62 44.52 -35.59
N ASP A 85 46.53 43.76 -34.95
CA ASP A 85 46.24 42.97 -33.74
C ASP A 85 44.98 42.09 -33.84
N ALA A 86 44.71 41.54 -35.03
CA ALA A 86 43.53 40.73 -35.32
C ALA A 86 43.88 39.27 -35.61
N LEU A 87 42.91 38.37 -35.40
CA LEU A 87 43.06 36.96 -35.75
C LEU A 87 42.95 36.73 -37.26
N ALA A 88 43.88 35.99 -37.84
CA ALA A 88 43.88 35.65 -39.26
C ALA A 88 42.88 34.51 -39.55
N LYS A 89 41.75 34.85 -40.19
CA LYS A 89 40.71 33.86 -40.56
C LYS A 89 41.25 32.67 -41.36
N SER A 90 42.18 32.91 -42.29
CA SER A 90 42.76 31.85 -43.14
C SER A 90 43.69 30.91 -42.37
N GLN A 91 44.11 31.29 -41.17
CA GLN A 91 44.97 30.46 -40.33
C GLN A 91 44.19 29.59 -39.35
N ASN A 92 42.87 29.74 -39.26
CA ASN A 92 42.00 28.97 -38.36
C ASN A 92 42.54 28.90 -36.92
N GLY A 93 43.09 30.02 -36.43
CA GLY A 93 43.65 30.12 -35.08
C GLY A 93 45.08 29.59 -34.93
N ALA A 94 45.82 29.33 -36.01
CA ALA A 94 47.23 28.94 -35.91
C ALA A 94 48.09 30.03 -35.25
N ASP A 95 47.75 31.30 -35.47
CA ASP A 95 48.30 32.52 -34.86
C ASP A 95 48.04 32.64 -33.36
N ILE A 96 47.17 31.81 -32.78
CA ILE A 96 46.91 31.79 -31.33
C ILE A 96 48.05 31.02 -30.64
N PRO A 97 48.90 31.69 -29.83
CA PRO A 97 50.06 31.06 -29.19
C PRO A 97 49.64 30.01 -28.14
N ASP A 98 48.63 30.34 -27.35
CA ASP A 98 48.00 29.43 -26.39
C ASP A 98 46.51 29.25 -26.73
N LYS A 99 46.23 28.20 -27.52
CA LYS A 99 44.86 27.84 -27.94
C LYS A 99 43.98 27.46 -26.74
N LYS A 100 44.56 26.93 -25.67
CA LYS A 100 43.83 26.50 -24.47
C LYS A 100 43.40 27.73 -23.66
N GLN A 101 44.31 28.67 -23.42
CA GLN A 101 43.98 29.95 -22.76
C GLN A 101 43.00 30.78 -23.59
N PHE A 102 43.17 30.82 -24.92
CA PHE A 102 42.23 31.51 -25.79
C PHE A 102 40.82 30.94 -25.70
N ALA A 103 40.67 29.61 -25.84
CA ALA A 103 39.37 28.94 -25.72
C ALA A 103 38.69 29.28 -24.39
N ARG A 104 39.43 29.25 -23.28
CA ARG A 104 38.92 29.66 -21.96
C ARG A 104 38.46 31.11 -21.92
N THR A 105 39.25 32.03 -22.50
CA THR A 105 38.97 33.47 -22.48
C THR A 105 37.67 33.80 -23.23
N ILE A 106 37.37 33.07 -24.31
CA ILE A 106 36.16 33.26 -25.10
C ILE A 106 34.97 32.39 -24.66
N GLY A 107 35.12 31.61 -23.58
CA GLY A 107 34.07 30.70 -23.10
C GLY A 107 33.84 29.47 -23.98
N ALA A 108 34.80 29.11 -24.83
CA ALA A 108 34.77 27.88 -25.61
C ALA A 108 35.35 26.70 -24.81
N VAL A 109 34.89 25.49 -25.11
CA VAL A 109 35.41 24.25 -24.53
C VAL A 109 36.29 23.53 -25.55
N THR A 110 37.39 22.93 -25.10
CA THR A 110 38.25 22.18 -26.01
C THR A 110 37.61 20.84 -26.32
N SER A 111 37.57 20.43 -27.59
CA SER A 111 36.93 19.19 -28.03
C SER A 111 37.71 18.45 -29.09
N THR A 112 37.54 17.12 -29.16
CA THR A 112 38.05 16.25 -30.22
C THR A 112 37.09 15.09 -30.46
N THR A 113 37.39 14.24 -31.44
CA THR A 113 36.64 13.00 -31.70
C THR A 113 37.42 11.80 -31.18
N ILE A 114 36.71 10.86 -30.53
CA ILE A 114 37.29 9.63 -29.97
C ILE A 114 36.51 8.40 -30.44
N THR A 115 37.20 7.28 -30.67
CA THR A 115 36.60 6.01 -31.09
C THR A 115 37.02 4.89 -30.15
N LEU A 116 36.03 4.15 -29.65
CA LEU A 116 36.14 3.11 -28.62
C LEU A 116 35.40 1.83 -29.10
N GLY A 117 35.73 1.33 -30.29
CA GLY A 117 34.88 0.40 -31.05
C GLY A 117 34.56 -0.94 -30.37
N GLU A 118 35.37 -1.39 -29.42
CA GLU A 118 35.20 -2.64 -28.68
C GLU A 118 34.49 -2.42 -27.33
N SER A 119 33.94 -3.49 -26.74
CA SER A 119 33.46 -3.44 -25.36
C SER A 119 34.62 -3.68 -24.40
N GLY A 120 34.93 -2.72 -23.53
CA GLY A 120 36.02 -2.87 -22.56
C GLY A 120 36.54 -1.55 -22.01
N TRP A 121 37.79 -1.58 -21.55
CA TRP A 121 38.48 -0.47 -20.92
C TRP A 121 39.36 0.29 -21.90
N PHE A 122 39.31 1.61 -21.87
CA PHE A 122 40.07 2.47 -22.77
C PHE A 122 40.78 3.61 -22.04
N LYS A 123 42.07 3.80 -22.30
CA LYS A 123 42.86 4.93 -21.79
C LYS A 123 42.51 6.22 -22.56
N ILE A 124 41.51 6.95 -22.09
CA ILE A 124 40.98 8.13 -22.81
C ILE A 124 41.78 9.40 -22.58
N ALA A 125 42.54 9.51 -21.48
CA ALA A 125 43.32 10.70 -21.19
C ALA A 125 44.55 10.39 -20.33
N THR A 126 45.52 11.30 -20.38
CA THR A 126 46.55 11.46 -19.36
C THR A 126 46.42 12.87 -18.78
N VAL A 127 46.35 12.98 -17.46
CA VAL A 127 46.16 14.24 -16.75
C VAL A 127 47.33 14.52 -15.83
N VAL A 128 47.69 15.79 -15.69
CA VAL A 128 48.62 16.27 -14.66
C VAL A 128 47.80 17.10 -13.69
N MET A 129 47.70 16.66 -12.44
CA MET A 129 46.82 17.24 -11.44
C MET A 129 47.57 17.42 -10.12
N PRO A 130 48.29 18.56 -9.95
CA PRO A 130 48.97 18.86 -8.70
C PRO A 130 48.07 18.74 -7.48
N GLN A 131 48.62 18.29 -6.35
CA GLN A 131 47.93 18.20 -5.04
C GLN A 131 47.61 19.59 -4.42
N ALA A 132 47.05 20.50 -5.21
CA ALA A 132 46.82 21.90 -4.88
C ALA A 132 45.52 22.41 -5.53
N THR A 133 44.37 21.81 -5.19
CA THR A 133 43.03 22.18 -5.70
C THR A 133 42.90 22.12 -7.23
N SER A 134 43.43 21.07 -7.85
CA SER A 134 43.28 20.82 -9.29
C SER A 134 41.92 20.19 -9.60
N THR A 135 41.22 20.67 -10.63
CA THR A 135 39.99 20.05 -11.15
C THR A 135 40.08 19.90 -12.66
N ALA A 136 39.61 18.78 -13.19
CA ALA A 136 39.45 18.55 -14.63
C ALA A 136 38.08 17.92 -14.92
N VAL A 137 37.54 18.18 -16.10
CA VAL A 137 36.30 17.58 -16.59
C VAL A 137 36.55 17.02 -17.99
N ILE A 138 36.00 15.84 -18.28
CA ILE A 138 35.96 15.23 -19.61
C ILE A 138 34.52 14.80 -19.87
N LYS A 139 33.92 15.24 -20.98
CA LYS A 139 32.57 14.84 -21.38
C LYS A 139 32.60 14.13 -22.72
N LEU A 140 31.93 13.00 -22.82
CA LEU A 140 31.70 12.29 -24.06
C LEU A 140 30.24 12.43 -24.46
N TYR A 141 30.00 12.87 -25.70
CA TYR A 141 28.67 12.88 -26.31
C TYR A 141 28.59 11.80 -27.38
N GLY A 142 27.54 10.98 -27.30
CA GLY A 142 27.44 9.69 -27.97
C GLY A 142 27.74 8.54 -27.00
N GLY A 143 27.18 7.36 -27.29
CA GLY A 143 27.33 6.17 -26.46
C GLY A 143 27.69 4.92 -27.28
N ALA A 144 27.58 3.77 -26.63
CA ALA A 144 27.68 2.46 -27.26
C ALA A 144 26.49 2.22 -28.20
N GLY A 145 26.75 2.02 -29.49
CA GLY A 145 25.73 1.80 -30.52
C GLY A 145 25.26 3.08 -31.22
N PHE A 146 24.62 2.93 -32.38
CA PHE A 146 24.18 4.02 -33.26
C PHE A 146 22.93 3.65 -34.09
N ASN A 147 22.07 2.78 -33.54
CA ASN A 147 20.82 2.32 -34.12
C ASN A 147 19.71 3.38 -34.04
N ALA A 148 19.03 3.62 -35.16
CA ALA A 148 17.84 4.47 -35.17
C ALA A 148 16.72 3.87 -34.31
N GLY A 149 16.06 4.70 -33.50
CA GLY A 149 14.99 4.27 -32.59
C GLY A 149 15.46 3.84 -31.20
N SER A 150 16.77 3.85 -30.93
CA SER A 150 17.37 3.60 -29.61
C SER A 150 17.82 4.92 -28.96
N PRO A 151 16.92 5.71 -28.34
CA PRO A 151 17.26 7.01 -27.76
C PRO A 151 18.32 6.95 -26.67
N GLU A 152 18.48 5.81 -25.99
CA GLU A 152 19.51 5.57 -24.97
C GLU A 152 20.94 5.66 -25.52
N GLN A 153 21.15 5.50 -26.84
CA GLN A 153 22.45 5.56 -27.52
C GLN A 153 22.93 6.98 -27.79
N ALA A 154 22.03 7.97 -27.77
CA ALA A 154 22.38 9.38 -27.70
C ALA A 154 22.83 9.75 -26.27
N ALA A 155 23.86 9.05 -25.81
CA ALA A 155 24.29 9.09 -24.42
C ALA A 155 25.20 10.28 -24.11
N ILE A 156 25.29 10.60 -22.83
CA ILE A 156 26.25 11.57 -22.30
C ILE A 156 27.01 10.86 -21.18
N SER A 157 28.35 10.87 -21.28
CA SER A 157 29.24 10.42 -20.22
C SER A 157 29.98 11.65 -19.68
N GLU A 158 29.86 11.95 -18.40
CA GLU A 158 30.52 13.12 -17.80
C GLU A 158 31.45 12.68 -16.67
N LEU A 159 32.74 12.86 -16.89
CA LEU A 159 33.80 12.54 -15.95
C LEU A 159 34.32 13.82 -15.30
N VAL A 160 34.34 13.85 -13.97
CA VAL A 160 34.96 14.92 -13.18
C VAL A 160 36.13 14.33 -12.39
N LEU A 161 37.28 14.97 -12.49
CA LEU A 161 38.51 14.62 -11.79
C LEU A 161 38.87 15.73 -10.81
N ARG A 162 39.30 15.36 -9.60
CA ARG A 162 39.75 16.32 -8.59
C ARG A 162 40.98 15.80 -7.86
N ALA A 163 42.01 16.63 -7.71
CA ALA A 163 43.20 16.26 -6.96
C ALA A 163 42.94 16.23 -5.44
N GLY A 164 43.67 15.34 -4.77
CA GLY A 164 43.79 15.33 -3.32
C GLY A 164 44.48 16.58 -2.78
N ASN A 165 44.46 16.71 -1.45
CA ASN A 165 45.14 17.78 -0.71
C ASN A 165 46.57 17.38 -0.29
N GLY A 166 47.12 16.30 -0.85
CA GLY A 166 48.39 15.73 -0.45
C GLY A 166 48.32 14.74 0.72
N SER A 167 47.15 14.54 1.34
CA SER A 167 46.94 13.55 2.41
C SER A 167 45.48 13.03 2.42
N PRO A 168 45.16 11.96 1.66
CA PRO A 168 46.07 11.17 0.81
C PRO A 168 46.44 11.88 -0.51
N VAL A 169 47.59 11.51 -1.07
CA VAL A 169 47.99 11.88 -2.45
C VAL A 169 47.18 11.06 -3.44
N GLY A 170 46.66 11.70 -4.49
CA GLY A 170 45.92 11.02 -5.54
C GLY A 170 44.93 11.92 -6.25
N ILE A 171 44.01 11.30 -6.97
CA ILE A 171 42.84 11.96 -7.54
C ILE A 171 41.56 11.20 -7.16
N THR A 172 40.45 11.93 -7.09
CA THR A 172 39.11 11.37 -7.19
C THR A 172 38.67 11.44 -8.63
N ALA A 173 38.22 10.33 -9.20
CA ALA A 173 37.59 10.27 -10.51
C ALA A 173 36.12 9.87 -10.35
N THR A 174 35.21 10.69 -10.86
CA THR A 174 33.77 10.49 -10.73
C THR A 174 33.10 10.53 -12.09
N LEU A 175 32.41 9.44 -12.45
CA LEU A 175 31.62 9.32 -13.66
C LEU A 175 30.13 9.51 -13.36
N TRP A 176 29.52 10.52 -13.96
CA TRP A 176 28.08 10.79 -13.87
C TRP A 176 27.36 10.13 -15.05
N ARG A 177 26.79 8.96 -14.80
CA ARG A 177 26.08 8.17 -15.80
C ARG A 177 24.64 8.64 -15.94
N ARG A 178 24.26 9.06 -17.14
CA ARG A 178 22.90 9.58 -17.45
C ARG A 178 22.07 8.66 -18.35
N SER A 179 22.74 7.74 -19.05
CA SER A 179 22.12 6.83 -20.02
C SER A 179 22.70 5.41 -19.89
N PRO A 180 21.91 4.37 -20.22
CA PRO A 180 22.39 2.99 -20.29
C PRO A 180 23.54 2.77 -21.29
N ALA A 181 23.62 3.53 -22.39
CA ALA A 181 24.71 3.38 -23.36
C ALA A 181 25.94 4.29 -23.11
N ALA A 182 25.95 5.06 -22.01
CA ALA A 182 27.11 5.86 -21.63
C ALA A 182 28.28 4.97 -21.14
N ALA A 183 29.43 5.58 -20.86
CA ALA A 183 30.49 4.92 -20.11
C ALA A 183 29.93 4.28 -18.81
N ASN A 184 30.38 3.06 -18.52
CA ASN A 184 29.92 2.26 -17.39
C ASN A 184 30.70 2.57 -16.12
N GLU A 185 32.02 2.68 -16.24
CA GLU A 185 32.95 2.77 -15.11
C GLU A 185 34.11 3.68 -15.49
N VAL A 186 34.82 4.17 -14.47
CA VAL A 186 36.06 4.94 -14.62
C VAL A 186 37.11 4.38 -13.68
N ALA A 187 38.37 4.38 -14.11
CA ALA A 187 39.53 4.02 -13.31
C ALA A 187 40.71 4.92 -13.67
N TRP A 188 41.72 4.97 -12.81
CA TRP A 188 42.92 5.75 -13.06
C TRP A 188 44.18 5.05 -12.57
N VAL A 189 45.33 5.34 -13.19
CA VAL A 189 46.65 4.82 -12.80
C VAL A 189 47.55 6.02 -12.54
N ASN A 190 48.17 6.10 -11.35
CA ASN A 190 49.24 7.08 -11.13
C ASN A 190 50.51 6.58 -11.82
N THR A 191 50.99 7.32 -12.82
CA THR A 191 52.15 6.93 -13.62
C THR A 191 53.45 7.57 -13.14
N SER A 192 53.39 8.79 -12.61
CA SER A 192 54.52 9.49 -12.00
C SER A 192 54.08 10.78 -11.31
N GLY A 193 54.48 11.00 -10.05
CA GLY A 193 54.18 12.24 -9.33
C GLY A 193 52.68 12.57 -9.34
N ASP A 194 52.32 13.73 -9.87
CA ASP A 194 50.94 14.18 -10.05
C ASP A 194 50.34 13.85 -11.44
N THR A 195 50.90 12.87 -12.14
CA THR A 195 50.43 12.42 -13.47
C THR A 195 49.60 11.15 -13.35
N TYR A 196 48.44 11.14 -13.99
CA TYR A 196 47.48 10.05 -13.93
C TYR A 196 46.95 9.70 -15.33
N ASP A 197 46.95 8.42 -15.65
CA ASP A 197 46.22 7.90 -16.81
C ASP A 197 44.78 7.60 -16.43
N ILE A 198 43.85 7.97 -17.29
CA ILE A 198 42.40 7.90 -17.05
C ILE A 198 41.79 6.90 -18.01
N TYR A 199 41.06 5.94 -17.46
CA TYR A 199 40.43 4.85 -18.18
C TYR A 199 38.91 4.89 -17.98
N ILE A 200 38.15 4.56 -19.01
CA ILE A 200 36.71 4.29 -18.88
C ILE A 200 36.37 2.91 -19.41
N ASN A 201 35.36 2.28 -18.82
CA ASN A 201 34.70 1.12 -19.40
C ASN A 201 33.50 1.57 -20.24
N ILE A 202 33.34 1.07 -21.45
CA ILE A 202 32.15 1.35 -22.27
C ILE A 202 31.79 0.11 -23.11
N GLY A 203 30.51 0.01 -23.48
CA GLY A 203 30.04 -1.03 -24.40
C GLY A 203 30.57 -0.84 -25.83
N GLN A 204 30.44 -1.89 -26.63
CA GLN A 204 30.87 -1.91 -28.03
C GLN A 204 30.20 -0.84 -28.90
N TYR A 205 30.83 -0.55 -30.04
CA TYR A 205 30.32 0.35 -31.07
C TYR A 205 30.19 1.81 -30.64
N ALA A 206 31.02 2.24 -29.71
CA ALA A 206 31.14 3.64 -29.32
C ALA A 206 32.10 4.38 -30.28
N TYR A 207 31.58 4.73 -31.45
CA TYR A 207 32.34 5.34 -32.55
C TYR A 207 32.14 6.84 -32.62
N TRP A 208 33.22 7.57 -32.92
CA TRP A 208 33.16 9.00 -33.28
C TRP A 208 32.45 9.86 -32.22
N LEU A 209 32.67 9.54 -30.95
CA LEU A 209 32.13 10.32 -29.85
C LEU A 209 32.79 11.68 -29.81
N ILE A 210 32.04 12.71 -29.43
CA ILE A 210 32.61 14.04 -29.18
C ILE A 210 33.15 14.04 -27.76
N ALA A 211 34.47 14.20 -27.60
CA ALA A 211 35.14 14.32 -26.33
C ALA A 211 35.49 15.78 -26.04
N GLN A 212 34.85 16.39 -25.05
CA GLN A 212 35.13 17.73 -24.55
C GLN A 212 35.91 17.67 -23.25
N TYR A 213 36.75 18.67 -22.98
CA TYR A 213 37.45 18.77 -21.69
C TYR A 213 37.74 20.21 -21.26
N ASP A 214 37.87 20.39 -19.96
CA ASP A 214 38.38 21.61 -19.31
C ASP A 214 39.08 21.28 -17.99
N TYR A 215 39.88 22.19 -17.45
CA TYR A 215 40.63 22.01 -16.20
C TYR A 215 41.10 23.34 -15.58
N THR A 216 41.46 23.32 -14.30
CA THR A 216 41.97 24.50 -13.56
C THR A 216 43.37 24.91 -14.04
N GLY A 217 43.75 26.18 -13.83
CA GLY A 217 44.99 26.74 -14.40
C GLY A 217 46.31 26.07 -13.96
N ASN A 218 46.29 25.25 -12.92
CA ASN A 218 47.42 24.47 -12.42
C ASN A 218 47.41 23.00 -12.87
N ALA A 219 46.37 22.55 -13.55
CA ALA A 219 46.21 21.19 -14.03
C ALA A 219 46.45 21.11 -15.55
N ASN A 220 46.43 19.91 -16.10
CA ASN A 220 46.46 19.67 -17.54
C ASN A 220 45.71 18.38 -17.89
N VAL A 221 45.07 18.36 -19.05
CA VAL A 221 44.42 17.18 -19.64
C VAL A 221 44.94 17.01 -21.06
N THR A 222 45.41 15.81 -21.36
CA THR A 222 45.75 15.34 -22.70
C THR A 222 44.80 14.21 -23.07
N LEU A 223 43.85 14.48 -23.96
CA LEU A 223 42.95 13.46 -24.50
C LEU A 223 43.65 12.60 -25.55
N HIS A 224 43.37 11.30 -25.54
CA HIS A 224 43.85 10.35 -26.54
C HIS A 224 42.75 10.12 -27.58
N SER A 225 42.99 10.52 -28.84
CA SER A 225 42.04 10.29 -29.95
C SER A 225 41.98 8.84 -30.40
N THR A 226 43.05 8.07 -30.13
CA THR A 226 43.15 6.62 -30.32
C THR A 226 43.54 5.96 -28.99
N PRO A 227 42.58 5.80 -28.06
CA PRO A 227 42.83 5.21 -26.74
C PRO A 227 43.40 3.80 -26.81
N GLU A 228 44.29 3.49 -25.89
CA GLU A 228 44.74 2.12 -25.65
C GLU A 228 43.58 1.29 -25.09
N TYR A 229 43.33 0.12 -25.70
CA TYR A 229 42.26 -0.81 -25.33
C TYR A 229 42.77 -1.93 -24.42
N SER A 230 41.93 -2.34 -23.48
CA SER A 230 42.06 -3.56 -22.69
C SER A 230 40.69 -4.20 -22.49
N SER A 231 40.58 -5.51 -22.66
CA SER A 231 39.34 -6.26 -22.39
C SER A 231 39.03 -6.38 -20.89
N VAL A 232 40.01 -6.13 -20.03
CA VAL A 232 39.91 -6.17 -18.56
C VAL A 232 40.39 -4.86 -17.95
N GLN A 233 39.94 -4.53 -16.75
CA GLN A 233 40.43 -3.35 -16.04
C GLN A 233 41.95 -3.45 -15.84
N PRO A 234 42.74 -2.39 -16.12
CA PRO A 234 44.19 -2.41 -15.90
C PRO A 234 44.52 -2.74 -14.44
N GLY A 235 45.40 -3.73 -14.21
CA GLY A 235 45.61 -4.31 -12.87
C GLY A 235 46.24 -3.36 -11.83
N SER A 236 46.96 -2.31 -12.25
CA SER A 236 47.53 -1.28 -11.38
C SER A 236 46.60 -0.06 -11.19
N SER A 237 45.38 -0.12 -11.72
CA SER A 237 44.45 1.01 -11.64
C SER A 237 43.68 1.04 -10.32
N THR A 238 43.28 2.25 -9.93
CA THR A 238 42.33 2.52 -8.88
C THR A 238 40.98 2.81 -9.51
N SER A 239 39.92 2.13 -9.06
CA SER A 239 38.56 2.41 -9.52
C SER A 239 38.08 3.77 -9.02
N GLY A 240 37.49 4.56 -9.90
CA GLY A 240 36.73 5.74 -9.52
C GLY A 240 35.31 5.38 -9.11
N GLN A 241 34.50 6.41 -8.87
CA GLN A 241 33.10 6.26 -8.47
C GLN A 241 32.18 6.57 -9.65
N THR A 242 31.22 5.68 -9.92
CA THR A 242 30.16 5.94 -10.89
C THR A 242 28.86 6.25 -10.15
N TYR A 243 28.26 7.40 -10.45
CA TYR A 243 26.91 7.74 -9.99
C TYR A 243 25.92 7.63 -11.13
N THR A 244 24.85 6.87 -10.90
CA THR A 244 23.71 6.81 -11.81
C THR A 244 22.75 7.95 -11.50
N LEU A 245 22.49 8.83 -12.47
CA LEU A 245 21.43 9.82 -12.35
C LEU A 245 20.09 9.19 -12.72
N TYR A 246 19.27 8.91 -11.71
CA TYR A 246 17.96 8.33 -11.95
C TYR A 246 17.06 9.27 -12.75
N ASN A 247 16.42 8.73 -13.78
CA ASN A 247 15.52 9.44 -14.70
C ASN A 247 14.53 8.44 -15.32
N SER A 248 13.73 8.86 -16.32
CA SER A 248 12.76 7.99 -16.97
C SER A 248 13.37 6.82 -17.76
N LEU A 249 14.62 6.94 -18.24
CA LEU A 249 15.43 5.87 -18.86
C LEU A 249 16.19 5.04 -17.83
N MET A 250 16.69 5.66 -16.76
CA MET A 250 17.41 5.01 -15.66
C MET A 250 16.56 5.04 -14.39
N LYS A 251 15.53 4.20 -14.29
CA LYS A 251 14.66 4.17 -13.10
C LYS A 251 15.38 3.58 -11.89
N PRO A 252 15.13 4.09 -10.67
CA PRO A 252 15.63 3.44 -9.47
C PRO A 252 14.86 2.14 -9.23
N THR A 253 15.56 1.14 -8.72
CA THR A 253 15.00 -0.04 -8.06
C THR A 253 14.60 0.30 -6.63
N ALA A 254 13.81 -0.56 -5.99
CA ALA A 254 13.48 -0.39 -4.57
C ALA A 254 14.75 -0.30 -3.69
N GLY A 255 15.81 -1.03 -4.03
CA GLY A 255 17.10 -0.95 -3.35
C GLY A 255 17.82 0.39 -3.55
N ASP A 256 17.69 1.00 -4.73
CA ASP A 256 18.33 2.29 -5.05
C ASP A 256 17.80 3.46 -4.21
N VAL A 257 16.57 3.36 -3.71
CA VAL A 257 15.89 4.41 -2.93
C VAL A 257 15.44 3.93 -1.56
N GLU A 258 15.94 2.78 -1.11
CA GLU A 258 15.59 2.16 0.19
C GLU A 258 14.08 1.93 0.40
N ALA A 259 13.34 1.74 -0.69
CA ALA A 259 11.91 1.43 -0.68
C ALA A 259 11.62 -0.07 -0.48
N LEU A 260 10.39 -0.40 -0.06
CA LEU A 260 9.92 -1.78 -0.01
C LEU A 260 9.72 -2.33 -1.44
N SER A 261 10.22 -3.55 -1.70
CA SER A 261 10.07 -4.21 -3.00
C SER A 261 8.60 -4.56 -3.32
N VAL A 262 8.26 -4.50 -4.62
CA VAL A 262 6.93 -4.86 -5.15
C VAL A 262 6.60 -6.34 -5.00
N ASN A 263 7.61 -7.21 -4.90
CA ASN A 263 7.41 -8.65 -4.62
C ASN A 263 7.22 -8.92 -3.12
N GLY A 264 6.80 -7.88 -2.38
CA GLY A 264 6.90 -7.84 -0.95
C GLY A 264 8.35 -7.76 -0.49
N GLY A 265 8.52 -7.74 0.81
CA GLY A 265 9.82 -7.68 1.43
C GLY A 265 9.67 -7.41 2.90
N ARG A 266 10.81 -7.10 3.51
CA ARG A 266 10.87 -6.75 4.92
C ARG A 266 10.94 -5.24 5.03
N LEU A 267 9.90 -4.62 5.58
CA LEU A 267 10.02 -3.27 6.14
C LEU A 267 10.93 -3.39 7.38
N ASN A 268 12.13 -2.79 7.33
CA ASN A 268 13.02 -2.61 8.48
C ASN A 268 12.70 -1.28 9.18
N GLY A 269 11.41 -1.08 9.49
CA GLY A 269 10.86 0.08 10.19
C GLY A 269 9.34 0.02 10.26
N ALA A 270 8.74 1.11 10.73
CA ALA A 270 7.34 1.22 11.12
C ALA A 270 6.41 1.56 9.94
N LEU A 271 5.18 1.04 9.96
CA LEU A 271 4.08 1.40 9.06
C LEU A 271 3.02 2.22 9.84
N GLY A 272 3.25 3.51 9.99
CA GLY A 272 2.18 4.40 10.44
C GLY A 272 1.11 4.55 9.35
N ILE A 273 -0.16 4.32 9.67
CA ILE A 273 -1.31 4.60 8.80
C ILE A 273 -2.13 5.71 9.46
N GLY A 274 -1.98 6.94 8.96
CA GLY A 274 -2.81 8.09 9.37
C GLY A 274 -2.42 8.75 10.69
N THR A 275 -1.39 8.24 11.36
CA THR A 275 -0.67 8.98 12.39
C THR A 275 0.80 8.75 12.13
N ASP A 276 1.63 9.75 12.45
CA ASP A 276 3.04 9.46 12.68
C ASP A 276 3.07 8.23 13.55
N ASN A 277 3.98 7.33 13.18
CA ASN A 277 4.11 6.10 13.91
C ASN A 277 4.68 6.43 15.29
N ALA A 278 3.78 6.87 16.16
CA ALA A 278 3.96 7.00 17.58
C ALA A 278 3.96 5.61 18.23
N LEU A 279 3.63 4.54 17.48
CA LEU A 279 3.81 3.16 17.96
C LEU A 279 5.29 2.66 17.88
N GLY A 280 6.21 3.29 17.11
CA GLY A 280 7.66 2.92 16.98
C GLY A 280 7.95 1.55 16.29
N GLY A 281 9.24 1.17 16.15
CA GLY A 281 9.66 -0.17 15.68
C GLY A 281 9.19 -0.55 14.27
N ASN A 282 8.76 -1.80 14.04
CA ASN A 282 8.05 -2.26 12.84
C ASN A 282 6.56 -2.51 13.17
N SER A 283 5.67 -1.52 13.06
CA SER A 283 4.28 -1.59 13.55
C SER A 283 3.25 -1.04 12.55
N ILE A 284 1.99 -1.46 12.61
CA ILE A 284 0.87 -0.86 11.86
C ILE A 284 0.09 0.03 12.81
N VAL A 285 0.26 1.36 12.73
CA VAL A 285 -0.62 2.26 13.48
C VAL A 285 -1.86 2.56 12.66
N LEU A 286 -3.03 2.40 13.24
CA LEU A 286 -4.27 3.02 12.79
C LEU A 286 -4.49 4.17 13.78
N GLY A 287 -4.75 5.40 13.33
CA GLY A 287 -4.77 6.61 14.17
C GLY A 287 -5.26 6.44 15.62
N ASP A 288 -4.61 7.17 16.55
CA ASP A 288 -4.69 7.14 18.03
C ASP A 288 -4.55 5.74 18.72
N ASN A 289 -4.46 5.69 20.06
CA ASN A 289 -3.76 4.61 20.76
C ASN A 289 -4.63 3.46 21.27
N ASP A 290 -5.94 3.53 21.08
CA ASP A 290 -6.88 2.63 21.73
C ASP A 290 -7.88 2.01 20.76
N THR A 291 -7.58 2.18 19.46
CA THR A 291 -8.40 1.75 18.34
C THR A 291 -7.57 0.95 17.34
N GLY A 292 -8.08 -0.20 16.89
CA GLY A 292 -7.45 -0.96 15.80
C GLY A 292 -7.74 -2.46 15.77
N PHE A 293 -6.97 -3.18 14.94
CA PHE A 293 -7.06 -4.63 14.79
C PHE A 293 -5.92 -5.31 15.57
N LYS A 294 -6.28 -6.25 16.44
CA LYS A 294 -5.34 -6.95 17.33
C LYS A 294 -5.57 -8.44 17.16
N GLN A 295 -4.57 -9.20 16.72
CA GLN A 295 -4.69 -10.66 16.81
C GLN A 295 -4.82 -11.05 18.31
N ASP A 296 -5.97 -11.58 18.73
CA ASP A 296 -6.32 -11.84 20.14
C ASP A 296 -5.95 -13.27 20.61
N GLY A 297 -5.41 -14.10 19.72
CA GLY A 297 -5.09 -15.53 19.92
C GLY A 297 -4.82 -16.26 18.58
N ASP A 298 -4.47 -17.55 18.58
CA ASP A 298 -4.21 -18.31 17.34
C ASP A 298 -5.50 -18.45 16.50
N GLY A 299 -5.41 -17.99 15.24
CA GLY A 299 -6.55 -17.84 14.36
C GLY A 299 -7.54 -16.74 14.79
N ILE A 300 -7.21 -15.94 15.81
CA ILE A 300 -8.12 -14.95 16.40
C ILE A 300 -7.77 -13.51 16.00
N LEU A 301 -8.62 -12.81 15.24
CA LEU A 301 -8.44 -11.38 14.89
C LEU A 301 -9.44 -10.50 15.63
N GLY A 302 -8.99 -9.86 16.71
CA GLY A 302 -9.67 -8.87 17.53
C GLY A 302 -9.79 -7.47 16.95
N ILE A 303 -10.78 -6.75 17.43
CA ILE A 303 -11.20 -5.41 17.00
C ILE A 303 -11.46 -4.58 18.26
N TYR A 304 -10.73 -3.48 18.37
CA TYR A 304 -10.72 -2.63 19.56
C TYR A 304 -11.07 -1.19 19.19
N ALA A 305 -11.77 -0.52 20.10
CA ALA A 305 -12.04 0.91 20.03
C ALA A 305 -12.05 1.48 21.46
N ASN A 306 -11.34 2.58 21.69
CA ASN A 306 -11.20 3.17 23.03
C ASN A 306 -10.89 2.14 24.13
N ASN A 307 -10.00 1.20 23.82
CA ASN A 307 -9.53 0.12 24.70
C ASN A 307 -10.62 -0.88 25.11
N ALA A 308 -11.78 -0.87 24.44
CA ALA A 308 -12.77 -1.92 24.56
C ALA A 308 -12.57 -2.92 23.42
N LEU A 309 -12.49 -4.21 23.75
CA LEU A 309 -12.73 -5.27 22.77
C LEU A 309 -14.18 -5.15 22.35
N VAL A 310 -14.40 -4.72 21.11
CA VAL A 310 -15.74 -4.61 20.55
C VAL A 310 -16.09 -5.84 19.71
N GLY A 311 -15.08 -6.61 19.30
CA GLY A 311 -15.28 -7.84 18.56
C GLY A 311 -14.02 -8.64 18.29
N TYR A 312 -14.16 -9.90 17.92
CA TYR A 312 -13.04 -10.73 17.48
C TYR A 312 -13.50 -11.82 16.50
N ILE A 313 -12.61 -12.27 15.65
CA ILE A 313 -12.76 -13.44 14.79
C ILE A 313 -11.95 -14.56 15.42
N ASP A 314 -12.38 -15.82 15.39
CA ASP A 314 -11.57 -17.02 15.69
C ASP A 314 -11.95 -18.20 14.75
N ASN A 315 -11.38 -19.39 14.98
CA ASN A 315 -11.74 -20.60 14.23
C ASN A 315 -13.19 -21.08 14.47
N SER A 316 -13.88 -20.51 15.47
CA SER A 316 -15.30 -20.73 15.74
C SER A 316 -16.20 -19.69 15.05
N GLY A 317 -15.64 -18.57 14.55
CA GLY A 317 -16.33 -17.57 13.76
C GLY A 317 -16.12 -16.13 14.26
N LEU A 318 -17.07 -15.25 13.97
CA LEU A 318 -17.07 -13.86 14.42
C LEU A 318 -17.85 -13.71 15.73
N HIS A 319 -17.28 -12.98 16.68
CA HIS A 319 -17.82 -12.72 18.01
C HIS A 319 -17.86 -11.22 18.26
N MET A 320 -18.93 -10.76 18.91
CA MET A 320 -19.14 -9.35 19.26
C MET A 320 -19.28 -9.24 20.77
N SER A 321 -18.41 -8.45 21.40
CA SER A 321 -18.25 -8.39 22.85
C SER A 321 -19.04 -7.25 23.50
N VAL A 322 -19.53 -6.34 22.69
CA VAL A 322 -20.46 -5.26 23.07
C VAL A 322 -21.73 -5.38 22.24
N ASP A 323 -22.72 -4.50 22.51
CA ASP A 323 -23.93 -4.44 21.71
C ASP A 323 -23.60 -4.35 20.24
N VAL A 324 -24.15 -5.31 19.49
CA VAL A 324 -24.21 -5.19 18.05
C VAL A 324 -25.32 -4.21 17.75
N LEU A 325 -24.96 -2.93 17.75
CA LEU A 325 -25.77 -1.87 17.18
C LEU A 325 -25.74 -2.04 15.66
N SER A 326 -26.55 -2.99 15.17
CA SER A 326 -26.80 -3.12 13.75
C SER A 326 -27.83 -2.09 13.34
N ASN A 327 -27.52 -1.30 12.30
CA ASN A 327 -28.50 -0.44 11.62
C ASN A 327 -29.52 -1.26 10.79
N GLY A 328 -29.86 -2.49 11.22
CA GLY A 328 -30.55 -3.54 10.47
C GLY A 328 -30.83 -4.78 11.33
N ALA A 329 -30.70 -6.00 10.77
CA ALA A 329 -31.02 -7.24 11.47
C ALA A 329 -29.79 -8.12 11.78
N ILE A 330 -29.73 -8.71 12.99
CA ILE A 330 -28.78 -9.75 13.37
C ILE A 330 -29.35 -11.12 12.95
N ARG A 331 -28.75 -11.76 11.94
CA ARG A 331 -29.19 -13.08 11.44
C ARG A 331 -28.35 -14.20 12.07
N ALA A 332 -28.95 -15.09 12.87
CA ALA A 332 -28.24 -16.21 13.51
C ALA A 332 -28.45 -17.55 12.77
N GLY A 333 -27.38 -18.08 12.12
CA GLY A 333 -27.19 -19.48 11.69
C GLY A 333 -27.09 -19.75 10.17
N ASN A 334 -26.69 -20.97 9.76
CA ASN A 334 -26.67 -21.48 8.36
C ASN A 334 -27.53 -22.76 8.15
N ALA A 335 -27.14 -23.95 8.68
CA ALA A 335 -27.81 -25.24 8.38
C ALA A 335 -28.92 -25.74 9.37
N LYS A 336 -28.77 -25.63 10.69
CA LYS A 336 -29.84 -25.80 11.71
C LYS A 336 -29.62 -24.73 12.80
N LYS A 337 -30.63 -23.90 13.07
CA LYS A 337 -30.46 -22.63 13.81
C LYS A 337 -31.35 -22.63 15.06
N LEU A 338 -31.03 -21.83 16.09
CA LEU A 338 -32.03 -21.41 17.08
C LEU A 338 -33.13 -20.69 16.30
N SER A 339 -34.27 -21.37 16.14
CA SER A 339 -35.29 -20.93 15.21
C SER A 339 -36.57 -20.63 15.97
N LEU A 340 -36.93 -19.35 16.03
CA LEU A 340 -38.35 -19.00 16.06
C LEU A 340 -38.84 -19.28 14.63
N THR A 341 -39.52 -20.41 14.42
CA THR A 341 -39.99 -20.86 13.10
C THR A 341 -41.50 -20.76 13.06
N SER A 342 -42.03 -20.06 12.06
CA SER A 342 -43.44 -20.11 11.70
C SER A 342 -43.57 -20.90 10.39
N ASN A 343 -44.49 -21.86 10.36
CA ASN A 343 -44.91 -22.52 9.12
C ASN A 343 -45.94 -21.68 8.33
N ASN A 344 -46.28 -20.48 8.83
CA ASN A 344 -47.22 -19.50 8.26
C ASN A 344 -48.64 -20.01 7.99
N ASN A 345 -49.07 -21.04 8.73
CA ASN A 345 -50.42 -21.58 8.70
C ASN A 345 -51.24 -21.20 9.96
N SER A 346 -50.65 -20.46 10.89
CA SER A 346 -51.40 -19.81 11.97
C SER A 346 -52.28 -18.72 11.38
N THR A 347 -53.53 -18.60 11.85
CA THR A 347 -54.44 -17.52 11.44
C THR A 347 -54.17 -16.20 12.19
N MET A 348 -53.27 -16.20 13.19
CA MET A 348 -52.93 -15.05 14.06
C MET A 348 -51.43 -15.03 14.40
N THR A 349 -50.91 -13.86 14.77
CA THR A 349 -49.50 -13.63 15.14
C THR A 349 -49.15 -14.31 16.47
N ALA A 350 -47.87 -14.62 16.73
CA ALA A 350 -47.41 -15.01 18.07
C ALA A 350 -46.16 -14.21 18.46
N THR A 351 -46.17 -13.57 19.63
CA THR A 351 -45.05 -12.74 20.11
C THR A 351 -44.51 -13.25 21.44
N PHE A 352 -43.20 -13.12 21.67
CA PHE A 352 -42.58 -13.30 22.99
C PHE A 352 -42.16 -11.95 23.55
N ASN A 353 -42.90 -11.45 24.54
CA ASN A 353 -42.77 -10.11 25.06
C ASN A 353 -42.07 -10.07 26.42
N LEU A 354 -41.37 -8.96 26.67
CA LEU A 354 -40.91 -8.55 27.99
C LEU A 354 -41.35 -7.10 28.21
N TRP A 355 -42.23 -6.87 29.17
CA TRP A 355 -42.76 -5.55 29.47
C TRP A 355 -43.18 -5.41 30.93
N GLY A 356 -43.60 -4.23 31.36
CA GLY A 356 -44.14 -4.00 32.70
C GLY A 356 -44.47 -2.54 33.01
N ASP A 357 -45.21 -2.33 34.09
CA ASP A 357 -45.55 -1.02 34.65
C ASP A 357 -45.66 -1.07 36.19
N ALA A 358 -46.07 0.03 36.83
CA ALA A 358 -46.15 0.12 38.29
C ALA A 358 -47.13 -0.91 38.92
N ASN A 359 -48.13 -1.38 38.18
CA ASN A 359 -49.13 -2.35 38.63
C ASN A 359 -48.76 -3.79 38.23
N ARG A 360 -47.95 -3.96 37.18
CA ARG A 360 -47.39 -5.24 36.73
C ARG A 360 -45.89 -5.07 36.49
N PRO A 361 -45.06 -5.06 37.55
CA PRO A 361 -43.65 -4.68 37.43
C PRO A 361 -42.84 -5.45 36.39
N THR A 362 -43.17 -6.71 36.14
CA THR A 362 -42.54 -7.50 35.07
C THR A 362 -43.52 -8.53 34.57
N VAL A 363 -43.63 -8.61 33.24
CA VAL A 363 -44.43 -9.56 32.50
C VAL A 363 -43.55 -10.20 31.43
N ILE A 364 -43.49 -11.53 31.44
CA ILE A 364 -42.96 -12.34 30.34
C ILE A 364 -44.15 -13.05 29.73
N GLU A 365 -44.42 -12.80 28.46
CA GLU A 365 -45.70 -13.14 27.85
C GLU A 365 -45.54 -13.74 26.46
N LEU A 366 -46.40 -14.72 26.17
CA LEU A 366 -46.71 -15.14 24.82
C LEU A 366 -48.12 -14.65 24.48
N ASP A 367 -48.26 -13.87 23.42
CA ASP A 367 -49.55 -13.33 22.96
C ASP A 367 -49.77 -13.48 21.45
N ASP A 368 -51.02 -13.24 21.04
CA ASP A 368 -51.48 -13.08 19.65
C ASP A 368 -52.38 -11.84 19.50
N ASP A 369 -52.97 -11.67 18.30
CA ASP A 369 -53.84 -10.53 17.96
C ASP A 369 -55.17 -10.50 18.74
N GLN A 370 -55.52 -11.59 19.43
CA GLN A 370 -56.70 -11.72 20.28
C GLN A 370 -56.38 -11.67 21.78
N GLY A 371 -55.10 -11.76 22.15
CA GLY A 371 -54.61 -11.52 23.50
C GLY A 371 -53.52 -12.49 23.93
N TRP A 372 -53.24 -12.52 25.23
CA TRP A 372 -52.20 -13.37 25.79
C TRP A 372 -52.64 -14.84 25.87
N HIS A 373 -51.73 -15.74 25.51
CA HIS A 373 -51.87 -17.20 25.65
C HIS A 373 -51.44 -17.64 27.04
N LEU A 374 -50.25 -17.20 27.43
CA LEU A 374 -49.70 -17.42 28.75
C LEU A 374 -48.79 -16.27 29.12
N TYR A 375 -48.74 -15.97 30.41
CA TYR A 375 -47.72 -15.10 30.95
C TYR A 375 -47.29 -15.57 32.32
N SER A 376 -46.08 -15.18 32.70
CA SER A 376 -45.69 -15.08 34.09
C SER A 376 -45.57 -13.61 34.43
N GLN A 377 -46.17 -13.19 35.54
CA GLN A 377 -46.02 -11.82 36.02
C GLN A 377 -45.67 -11.78 37.50
N ARG A 378 -45.06 -10.66 37.88
CA ARG A 378 -44.94 -10.24 39.27
C ARG A 378 -46.04 -9.24 39.59
N ASN A 379 -46.69 -9.41 40.74
CA ASN A 379 -47.67 -8.48 41.28
C ASN A 379 -46.99 -7.40 42.14
N PRO A 380 -47.67 -6.28 42.44
CA PRO A 380 -47.10 -5.21 43.27
C PRO A 380 -46.74 -5.65 44.69
N ASP A 381 -47.44 -6.65 45.23
CA ASP A 381 -47.15 -7.27 46.53
C ASP A 381 -45.96 -8.24 46.50
N GLY A 382 -45.37 -8.43 45.31
CA GLY A 382 -44.23 -9.31 45.08
C GLY A 382 -44.60 -10.77 44.79
N SER A 383 -45.87 -11.17 44.86
CA SER A 383 -46.28 -12.52 44.45
C SER A 383 -46.09 -12.73 42.94
N ILE A 384 -45.84 -13.98 42.54
CA ILE A 384 -45.76 -14.36 41.13
C ILE A 384 -47.01 -15.13 40.77
N VAL A 385 -47.57 -14.85 39.61
CA VAL A 385 -48.59 -15.69 39.02
C VAL A 385 -48.13 -16.13 37.63
N PHE A 386 -48.29 -17.42 37.36
CA PHE A 386 -48.27 -17.96 36.02
C PHE A 386 -49.72 -18.19 35.62
N THR A 387 -50.12 -17.59 34.52
CA THR A 387 -51.49 -17.69 34.03
C THR A 387 -51.49 -18.21 32.62
N VAL A 388 -52.34 -19.20 32.37
CA VAL A 388 -52.64 -19.74 31.05
C VAL A 388 -54.08 -19.38 30.72
N ASN A 389 -54.30 -18.79 29.56
CA ASN A 389 -55.62 -18.46 29.05
C ASN A 389 -56.18 -19.66 28.29
N GLY A 390 -56.55 -20.72 29.02
CA GLY A 390 -57.04 -21.97 28.43
C GLY A 390 -56.86 -23.20 29.33
N ASP A 391 -57.00 -24.39 28.73
CA ASP A 391 -56.88 -25.68 29.43
C ASP A 391 -55.43 -26.13 29.58
N ILE A 392 -55.12 -26.75 30.72
CA ILE A 392 -53.82 -27.40 30.96
C ILE A 392 -54.01 -28.91 30.81
N THR A 393 -53.48 -29.47 29.70
CA THR A 393 -53.43 -30.92 29.49
C THR A 393 -52.09 -31.47 29.97
N ALA A 394 -52.12 -32.31 31.00
CA ALA A 394 -50.91 -32.91 31.56
C ALA A 394 -51.08 -34.42 31.75
N ASN A 395 -50.02 -35.19 31.53
CA ASN A 395 -50.01 -36.63 31.86
C ASN A 395 -50.10 -36.86 33.38
N THR A 396 -49.59 -35.92 34.17
CA THR A 396 -49.74 -35.86 35.63
C THR A 396 -49.62 -34.40 36.04
N LEU A 397 -50.55 -33.90 36.86
CA LEU A 397 -50.44 -32.57 37.46
C LEU A 397 -50.00 -32.73 38.92
N ARG A 398 -48.90 -32.08 39.31
CA ARG A 398 -48.40 -32.08 40.68
C ARG A 398 -48.59 -30.69 41.28
N ALA A 399 -49.32 -30.59 42.38
CA ALA A 399 -49.57 -29.35 43.10
C ALA A 399 -49.10 -29.51 44.54
N GLY A 400 -47.87 -29.08 44.82
CA GLY A 400 -47.17 -29.45 46.05
C GLY A 400 -46.98 -30.97 46.13
N GLU A 401 -47.31 -31.59 47.27
CA GLU A 401 -47.26 -33.04 47.45
C GLU A 401 -48.46 -33.79 46.87
N ALA A 402 -49.50 -33.07 46.44
CA ALA A 402 -50.65 -33.67 45.80
C ALA A 402 -50.34 -34.04 44.34
N ILE A 403 -50.81 -35.22 43.91
CA ILE A 403 -50.64 -35.71 42.54
C ILE A 403 -52.01 -36.02 41.96
N TYR A 404 -52.36 -35.35 40.88
CA TYR A 404 -53.52 -35.65 40.06
C TYR A 404 -53.07 -36.52 38.88
N GLN A 405 -53.53 -37.76 38.85
CA GLN A 405 -53.18 -38.72 37.81
C GLN A 405 -54.13 -38.66 36.62
N ASN A 406 -53.64 -39.07 35.45
CA ASN A 406 -54.44 -39.16 34.22
C ASN A 406 -55.57 -40.23 34.28
N ASN A 407 -55.59 -41.08 35.31
CA ASN A 407 -56.66 -42.05 35.56
C ASN A 407 -57.75 -41.52 36.51
N GLY A 408 -57.66 -40.25 36.93
CA GLY A 408 -58.61 -39.61 37.84
C GLY A 408 -58.35 -39.85 39.33
N ASP A 409 -57.31 -40.61 39.69
CA ASP A 409 -56.92 -40.79 41.09
C ASP A 409 -56.11 -39.59 41.61
N ILE A 410 -56.18 -39.38 42.92
CA ILE A 410 -55.53 -38.26 43.60
C ILE A 410 -54.68 -38.83 44.74
N PHE A 411 -53.38 -38.60 44.69
CA PHE A 411 -52.49 -38.85 45.81
C PHE A 411 -52.41 -37.63 46.70
N GLY A 412 -52.47 -37.81 48.02
CA GLY A 412 -52.22 -36.72 48.96
C GLY A 412 -52.16 -37.17 50.41
N SER A 413 -51.47 -36.38 51.24
CA SER A 413 -51.33 -36.62 52.68
C SER A 413 -52.67 -36.63 53.42
N ALA A 414 -53.67 -35.88 52.93
CA ALA A 414 -55.03 -35.87 53.48
C ALA A 414 -55.70 -37.26 53.49
N TRP A 415 -55.33 -38.16 52.56
CA TRP A 415 -55.87 -39.52 52.45
C TRP A 415 -54.88 -40.59 52.93
N GLY A 416 -53.68 -40.20 53.38
CA GLY A 416 -52.58 -41.12 53.71
C GLY A 416 -52.05 -41.90 52.50
N GLY A 417 -52.22 -41.38 51.27
CA GLY A 417 -51.87 -42.05 50.04
C GLY A 417 -52.85 -41.74 48.90
N TRP A 418 -53.27 -42.78 48.17
CA TRP A 418 -54.24 -42.66 47.08
C TRP A 418 -55.68 -42.54 47.61
N LEU A 419 -56.41 -41.55 47.09
CA LEU A 419 -57.82 -41.32 47.41
C LEU A 419 -58.66 -42.58 47.13
N SER A 420 -58.41 -43.26 46.01
CA SER A 420 -59.11 -44.51 45.68
C SER A 420 -58.96 -45.59 46.77
N ASN A 421 -57.75 -45.80 47.29
CA ASN A 421 -57.47 -46.73 48.37
C ASN A 421 -58.13 -46.30 49.68
N TRP A 422 -58.09 -45.01 49.99
CA TRP A 422 -58.75 -44.47 51.17
C TRP A 422 -60.28 -44.69 51.11
N ILE A 423 -60.92 -44.40 49.98
CA ILE A 423 -62.36 -44.66 49.78
C ILE A 423 -62.66 -46.15 49.92
N ASN A 424 -61.84 -47.02 49.30
CA ASN A 424 -62.04 -48.47 49.33
C ASN A 424 -62.07 -49.05 50.75
N ASN A 425 -61.29 -48.48 51.67
CA ASN A 425 -61.13 -48.99 53.03
C ASN A 425 -62.11 -48.37 54.04
N ASN A 426 -62.67 -47.19 53.75
CA ASN A 426 -63.46 -46.44 54.73
C ASN A 426 -64.98 -46.43 54.47
N PHE A 427 -65.44 -46.87 53.28
CA PHE A 427 -66.87 -46.87 52.94
C PHE A 427 -67.38 -48.25 52.49
N VAL A 428 -68.66 -48.53 52.75
CA VAL A 428 -69.37 -49.69 52.18
C VAL A 428 -69.58 -49.45 50.70
N ARG A 429 -69.01 -50.32 49.86
CA ARG A 429 -69.07 -50.19 48.40
C ARG A 429 -70.20 -50.96 47.74
N ALA A 430 -70.66 -52.02 48.40
CA ALA A 430 -71.74 -52.86 47.93
C ALA A 430 -72.39 -53.58 49.10
N VAL A 431 -73.66 -53.93 48.96
CA VAL A 431 -74.43 -54.75 49.90
C VAL A 431 -74.99 -55.93 49.13
N ARG A 432 -74.96 -57.13 49.73
CA ARG A 432 -75.57 -58.33 49.13
C ARG A 432 -76.16 -59.26 50.18
N LEU A 433 -76.97 -60.20 49.72
CA LEU A 433 -77.27 -61.43 50.47
C LEU A 433 -76.23 -62.50 50.12
N GLY A 434 -75.55 -63.03 51.14
CA GLY A 434 -74.57 -64.11 51.00
C GLY A 434 -75.20 -65.45 50.61
N PRO A 435 -74.45 -66.56 50.57
CA PRO A 435 -75.00 -67.87 50.18
C PRO A 435 -76.22 -68.27 51.03
N GLN A 436 -77.20 -68.93 50.40
CA GLN A 436 -78.37 -69.45 51.10
C GLN A 436 -78.00 -70.68 51.91
N ALA A 437 -78.35 -70.64 53.19
CA ALA A 437 -78.27 -71.76 54.10
C ALA A 437 -79.69 -72.16 54.54
N ILE A 438 -79.79 -73.35 55.13
CA ILE A 438 -81.03 -73.88 55.70
C ILE A 438 -80.81 -74.10 57.20
N SER A 439 -81.79 -73.76 58.02
CA SER A 439 -81.73 -73.99 59.46
C SER A 439 -81.75 -75.50 59.80
N GLY A 440 -81.39 -75.84 61.03
CA GLY A 440 -81.85 -77.10 61.63
C GLY A 440 -83.37 -77.10 61.83
N GLY A 441 -83.94 -78.21 62.31
CA GLY A 441 -85.36 -78.32 62.65
C GLY A 441 -85.79 -77.24 63.64
N LEU A 442 -86.98 -76.68 63.42
CA LEU A 442 -87.47 -75.50 64.14
C LEU A 442 -88.29 -75.87 65.38
N TRP A 443 -88.43 -74.90 66.30
CA TRP A 443 -89.45 -74.84 67.35
C TRP A 443 -90.43 -73.70 67.03
N ARG A 444 -91.62 -73.69 67.64
CA ARG A 444 -92.67 -72.67 67.37
C ARG A 444 -92.20 -71.21 67.48
N ASP A 445 -91.11 -70.95 68.21
CA ASP A 445 -90.39 -69.69 68.24
C ASP A 445 -88.93 -69.93 67.80
N TYR A 446 -88.48 -69.21 66.77
CA TYR A 446 -87.15 -69.37 66.20
C TYR A 446 -86.57 -68.03 65.73
N GLN A 447 -85.31 -67.79 66.10
CA GLN A 447 -84.54 -66.61 65.73
C GLN A 447 -83.27 -67.01 64.98
N LEU A 448 -82.98 -66.28 63.89
CA LEU A 448 -81.76 -66.46 63.14
C LEU A 448 -80.56 -65.84 63.88
N GLY A 449 -79.35 -66.39 63.64
CA GLY A 449 -78.11 -65.77 64.12
C GLY A 449 -77.90 -64.37 63.54
N GLY A 450 -77.13 -63.52 64.23
CA GLY A 450 -76.92 -62.12 63.85
C GLY A 450 -76.50 -61.93 62.38
N GLY A 451 -77.07 -60.92 61.74
CA GLY A 451 -76.82 -60.57 60.34
C GLY A 451 -77.62 -61.37 59.31
N ASN A 452 -78.46 -62.32 59.70
CA ASN A 452 -79.21 -63.16 58.77
C ASN A 452 -80.65 -62.71 58.59
N VAL A 453 -81.17 -62.85 57.37
CA VAL A 453 -82.57 -62.61 57.03
C VAL A 453 -83.22 -63.87 56.47
N VAL A 454 -84.51 -64.03 56.73
CA VAL A 454 -85.33 -65.11 56.15
C VAL A 454 -85.52 -64.86 54.67
N THR A 455 -85.29 -65.89 53.86
CA THR A 455 -85.42 -65.81 52.39
C THR A 455 -86.29 -66.92 51.80
N GLY A 456 -86.85 -67.80 52.62
CA GLY A 456 -87.80 -68.84 52.21
C GLY A 456 -88.09 -69.83 53.33
N PHE A 457 -89.02 -70.74 53.08
CA PHE A 457 -89.44 -71.77 54.04
C PHE A 457 -89.38 -73.14 53.38
N HIS A 458 -89.11 -74.17 54.18
CA HIS A 458 -89.21 -75.57 53.81
C HIS A 458 -90.18 -76.22 54.78
N THR A 459 -91.32 -76.70 54.27
CA THR A 459 -92.40 -77.27 55.08
C THR A 459 -92.82 -78.63 54.52
N ASP A 460 -93.43 -79.46 55.36
CA ASP A 460 -94.06 -80.73 54.93
C ASP A 460 -95.44 -80.56 54.26
N GLY A 461 -95.97 -79.33 54.26
CA GLY A 461 -97.27 -78.98 53.66
C GLY A 461 -98.34 -78.56 54.67
N SER A 462 -98.06 -78.58 55.98
CA SER A 462 -98.90 -77.96 57.00
C SER A 462 -98.96 -76.42 56.85
N TRP A 463 -100.11 -75.83 57.16
CA TRP A 463 -100.30 -74.36 57.17
C TRP A 463 -99.69 -73.69 58.40
N GLU A 464 -99.51 -74.44 59.49
CA GLU A 464 -98.86 -73.98 60.70
C GLU A 464 -97.51 -74.70 60.85
N MET A 465 -96.44 -73.91 61.05
CA MET A 465 -95.08 -74.43 61.24
C MET A 465 -94.93 -74.89 62.71
N GLU A 466 -95.22 -76.17 62.98
CA GLU A 466 -95.41 -76.68 64.35
C GLU A 466 -94.18 -77.40 64.96
N GLY A 467 -93.15 -77.72 64.17
CA GLY A 467 -91.95 -78.44 64.62
C GLY A 467 -91.47 -79.51 63.61
N ASP A 468 -90.51 -80.36 64.00
CA ASP A 468 -89.92 -81.46 63.19
C ASP A 468 -89.00 -81.03 62.01
N ASP A 469 -89.33 -81.37 60.76
CA ASP A 469 -88.48 -81.11 59.57
C ASP A 469 -88.74 -79.74 58.91
N ASP A 470 -89.63 -78.93 59.48
CA ASP A 470 -89.84 -77.54 59.07
C ASP A 470 -88.57 -76.71 59.29
N LYS A 471 -88.14 -75.98 58.26
CA LYS A 471 -86.91 -75.18 58.24
C LYS A 471 -87.10 -73.84 57.57
N VAL A 472 -86.20 -72.92 57.89
CA VAL A 472 -86.12 -71.60 57.24
C VAL A 472 -84.87 -71.54 56.37
N TYR A 473 -85.04 -71.12 55.13
CA TYR A 473 -83.93 -70.68 54.30
C TYR A 473 -83.54 -69.27 54.71
N TYR A 474 -82.26 -69.06 54.99
CA TYR A 474 -81.75 -67.76 55.39
C TYR A 474 -80.48 -67.39 54.64
N ARG A 475 -80.22 -66.09 54.57
CA ARG A 475 -79.02 -65.53 53.95
C ARG A 475 -78.42 -64.47 54.86
N PRO A 476 -77.08 -64.44 55.04
CA PRO A 476 -76.44 -63.34 55.73
C PRO A 476 -76.47 -62.08 54.87
N VAL A 477 -76.88 -60.95 55.43
CA VAL A 477 -76.64 -59.63 54.84
C VAL A 477 -75.15 -59.35 54.95
N GLN A 478 -74.52 -58.96 53.85
CA GLN A 478 -73.08 -58.67 53.80
C GLN A 478 -72.81 -57.30 53.19
N PHE A 479 -71.77 -56.64 53.68
CA PHE A 479 -71.24 -55.37 53.17
C PHE A 479 -69.83 -55.57 52.64
N LEU A 480 -69.49 -54.92 51.52
CA LEU A 480 -68.14 -54.92 50.96
C LEU A 480 -67.37 -53.70 51.46
N VAL A 481 -66.33 -53.93 52.27
CA VAL A 481 -65.40 -52.89 52.78
C VAL A 481 -63.97 -53.39 52.64
N GLY A 482 -63.06 -52.56 52.14
CA GLY A 482 -61.64 -52.93 51.97
C GLY A 482 -61.42 -54.14 51.06
N GLY A 483 -62.31 -54.36 50.08
CA GLY A 483 -62.29 -55.54 49.22
C GLY A 483 -62.77 -56.85 49.88
N THR A 484 -63.21 -56.80 51.13
CA THR A 484 -63.67 -57.97 51.90
C THR A 484 -65.18 -57.90 52.17
N TRP A 485 -65.89 -59.01 51.97
CA TRP A 485 -67.30 -59.13 52.34
C TRP A 485 -67.42 -59.46 53.83
N ILE A 486 -68.03 -58.56 54.59
CA ILE A 486 -68.24 -58.66 56.03
C ILE A 486 -69.74 -58.93 56.28
N THR A 487 -70.06 -59.95 57.07
CA THR A 487 -71.45 -60.21 57.48
C THR A 487 -71.91 -59.14 58.47
N ALA A 488 -73.11 -58.60 58.25
CA ALA A 488 -73.74 -57.61 59.12
C ALA A 488 -73.88 -58.15 60.56
N SER A 489 -73.82 -57.26 61.54
CA SER A 489 -74.30 -57.58 62.89
C SER A 489 -75.81 -57.33 62.97
N SER A 490 -76.51 -58.10 63.83
CA SER A 490 -77.83 -57.72 64.34
C SER A 490 -77.65 -57.19 65.76
N VAL A 491 -78.30 -56.06 66.08
CA VAL A 491 -78.32 -55.43 67.40
C VAL A 491 -79.66 -55.61 68.08
#